data_AF-G8TXQ9-F1
#
_entry.id   AF-G8TXQ9-F1
#
_cell.length_a   1.000
_cell.length_b   1.000
_cell.length_c   1.000
_cell.angle_alpha   90.00
_cell.angle_beta   90.00
_cell.angle_gamma   90.00
#
_symmetry.space_group_name_H-M   'P 1'
#
loop_
_entity.id
_entity.type
_entity.pdbx_description
1 polymer ?
#
loop_
_entity_poly.entity_id
_entity_poly.type
_entity_poly.pdbx_seq_one_letter_code
_entity_poly.pdbx_strand_id
1 'polypeptide(L)'
;MAAGFMWAAAVLAVGLAIELGFRYRRTHAPFYFWWTGSFLLYGMTFIAEALSVSHNYTVGEYVLYIVGSAGLVGFMSVGTTFLGFPRRFARVYAVLMSLALVGLVVSVVLHPPVLGHYSWILLNQGKAITGVAQALYIPIAAVGGTLVFLGAVWSWWRTRRGYNLLIAVGVLVSSGAGTLASQGAAGAAFPLTNIVALVLIYLGYRYSRASSAGRTTAASQTHQG
;
A
#
# COMPACT_ATOMS: atom_id res chain seq x y z
N MET A 1 -18.50 4.88 -15.32
CA MET A 1 -18.19 3.49 -14.89
C MET A 1 -16.87 3.39 -14.12
N ALA A 2 -15.75 3.94 -14.62
CA ALA A 2 -14.45 3.89 -13.92
C ALA A 2 -14.46 4.46 -12.49
N ALA A 3 -15.08 5.62 -12.28
CA ALA A 3 -15.23 6.23 -10.95
C ALA A 3 -15.96 5.32 -9.94
N GLY A 4 -16.96 4.55 -10.39
CA GLY A 4 -17.69 3.62 -9.52
C GLY A 4 -16.80 2.50 -8.98
N PHE A 5 -15.89 1.97 -9.81
CA PHE A 5 -14.92 0.97 -9.35
C PHE A 5 -13.88 1.57 -8.39
N MET A 6 -13.46 2.82 -8.60
CA MET A 6 -12.55 3.51 -7.67
C MET A 6 -13.22 3.74 -6.31
N TRP A 7 -14.49 4.18 -6.28
CA TRP A 7 -15.27 4.30 -5.05
C TRP A 7 -15.42 2.95 -4.33
N ALA A 8 -15.74 1.88 -5.07
CA ALA A 8 -15.84 0.54 -4.50
C ALA A 8 -14.50 0.09 -3.89
N ALA A 9 -13.39 0.35 -4.58
CA ALA A 9 -12.05 0.04 -4.10
C ALA A 9 -11.69 0.85 -2.84
N ALA A 10 -12.06 2.14 -2.78
CA ALA A 10 -11.88 2.98 -1.61
C ALA A 10 -12.64 2.45 -0.40
N VAL A 11 -13.93 2.14 -0.57
CA VAL A 11 -14.78 1.59 0.50
C VAL A 11 -14.23 0.25 0.99
N LEU A 12 -13.82 -0.63 0.07
CA LEU A 12 -13.20 -1.90 0.43
C LEU A 12 -11.92 -1.68 1.24
N ALA A 13 -11.01 -0.81 0.79
CA ALA A 13 -9.76 -0.50 1.47
C ALA A 13 -10.01 0.02 2.89
N VAL A 14 -10.95 0.96 3.06
CA VAL A 14 -11.33 1.50 4.38
C VAL A 14 -11.94 0.41 5.26
N GLY A 15 -12.80 -0.46 4.73
CA GLY A 15 -13.38 -1.58 5.48
C GLY A 15 -12.31 -2.53 6.02
N LEU A 16 -11.33 -2.90 5.19
CA LEU A 16 -10.21 -3.75 5.61
C LEU A 16 -9.29 -3.05 6.62
N ALA A 17 -9.07 -1.74 6.46
CA ALA A 17 -8.33 -0.93 7.41
C ALA A 17 -8.99 -0.92 8.78
N ILE A 18 -10.31 -0.74 8.85
CA ILE A 18 -11.08 -0.76 10.11
C ILE A 18 -10.90 -2.09 10.83
N GLU A 19 -11.00 -3.21 10.12
CA GLU A 19 -10.79 -4.53 10.71
C GLU A 19 -9.37 -4.70 11.29
N LEU A 20 -8.35 -4.27 10.54
CA LEU A 20 -6.96 -4.30 11.00
C LEU A 20 -6.72 -3.36 12.19
N GLY A 21 -7.37 -2.20 12.19
CA GLY A 21 -7.32 -1.23 13.28
C GLY A 21 -7.91 -1.79 14.58
N PHE A 22 -9.03 -2.52 14.50
CA PHE A 22 -9.57 -3.22 15.66
C PHE A 22 -8.62 -4.31 16.18
N ARG A 23 -7.94 -5.04 15.30
CA ARG A 23 -6.91 -6.02 15.70
C ARG A 23 -5.68 -5.34 16.32
N TYR A 24 -5.27 -4.18 15.80
CA TYR A 24 -4.20 -3.37 16.41
C TYR A 24 -4.57 -2.98 17.84
N ARG A 25 -5.79 -2.46 18.07
CA ARG A 25 -6.25 -2.08 19.42
C ARG A 25 -6.24 -3.24 20.42
N ARG A 26 -6.40 -4.48 19.96
CA ARG A 26 -6.38 -5.66 20.84
C ARG A 26 -4.97 -6.21 21.10
N THR A 27 -4.06 -6.10 20.14
CA THR A 27 -2.76 -6.79 20.19
C THR A 27 -1.56 -5.86 20.31
N HIS A 28 -1.74 -4.57 20.02
CA HIS A 28 -0.72 -3.51 19.97
C HIS A 28 0.53 -3.86 19.14
N ALA A 29 0.45 -4.85 18.26
CA ALA A 29 1.63 -5.26 17.50
C ALA A 29 1.93 -4.24 16.39
N PRO A 30 3.17 -3.71 16.29
CA PRO A 30 3.51 -2.61 15.39
C PRO A 30 3.12 -2.82 13.93
N PHE A 31 3.20 -4.05 13.43
CA PHE A 31 2.83 -4.33 12.04
C PHE A 31 1.36 -4.05 11.75
N TYR A 32 0.41 -4.30 12.67
CA TYR A 32 -1.01 -3.98 12.42
C TYR A 32 -1.21 -2.48 12.22
N PHE A 33 -0.46 -1.64 12.92
CA PHE A 33 -0.51 -0.19 12.73
C PHE A 33 -0.09 0.20 11.30
N TRP A 34 1.07 -0.29 10.85
CA TRP A 34 1.58 0.01 9.51
C TRP A 34 0.65 -0.51 8.41
N TRP A 35 0.16 -1.74 8.54
CA TRP A 35 -0.79 -2.31 7.58
C TRP A 35 -2.12 -1.54 7.58
N THR A 36 -2.65 -1.16 8.74
CA THR A 36 -3.87 -0.32 8.82
C THR A 36 -3.66 0.99 8.08
N GLY A 37 -2.53 1.66 8.33
CA GLY A 37 -2.15 2.89 7.62
C GLY A 37 -2.06 2.69 6.11
N SER A 38 -1.46 1.58 5.63
CA SER A 38 -1.43 1.26 4.20
C SER A 38 -2.81 1.20 3.58
N PHE A 39 -3.76 0.48 4.20
CA PHE A 39 -5.12 0.35 3.64
C PHE A 39 -5.90 1.68 3.70
N LEU A 40 -5.69 2.53 4.72
CA LEU A 40 -6.26 3.88 4.74
C LEU A 40 -5.71 4.76 3.63
N LEU A 41 -4.39 4.74 3.41
CA LEU A 41 -3.72 5.49 2.34
C LEU A 41 -4.14 4.97 0.96
N TYR A 42 -4.39 3.67 0.83
CA TYR A 42 -5.00 3.08 -0.36
C TYR A 42 -6.39 3.64 -0.62
N GLY A 43 -7.25 3.69 0.41
CA GLY A 43 -8.57 4.29 0.32
C GLY A 43 -8.52 5.76 -0.09
N MET A 44 -7.61 6.52 0.51
CA MET A 44 -7.37 7.93 0.17
C MET A 44 -6.95 8.12 -1.30
N THR A 45 -6.07 7.25 -1.81
CA THR A 45 -5.62 7.27 -3.21
C THR A 45 -6.81 7.07 -4.14
N PHE A 46 -7.63 6.06 -3.89
CA PHE A 46 -8.79 5.78 -4.72
C PHE A 46 -9.88 6.83 -4.63
N ILE A 47 -10.05 7.50 -3.49
CA ILE A 47 -10.93 8.66 -3.38
C ILE A 47 -10.41 9.78 -4.29
N ALA A 48 -9.12 10.08 -4.23
CA ALA A 48 -8.51 11.10 -5.09
C ALA A 48 -8.68 10.76 -6.58
N GLU A 49 -8.50 9.50 -6.97
CA GLU A 49 -8.76 9.04 -8.34
C GLU A 49 -10.24 9.13 -8.73
N ALA A 50 -11.15 8.69 -7.86
CA ALA A 50 -12.59 8.71 -8.11
C ALA A 50 -13.12 10.13 -8.32
N LEU A 51 -12.57 11.09 -7.56
CA LEU A 51 -12.86 12.50 -7.74
C LEU A 51 -12.29 13.01 -9.06
N SER A 52 -11.01 12.76 -9.35
CA SER A 52 -10.33 13.39 -10.49
C SER A 52 -10.51 12.71 -11.85
N VAL A 53 -11.08 11.50 -11.95
CA VAL A 53 -11.15 10.77 -13.23
C VAL A 53 -12.05 11.45 -14.28
N SER A 54 -13.00 12.29 -13.86
CA SER A 54 -13.96 12.98 -14.74
C SER A 54 -13.60 14.41 -15.10
N HIS A 55 -12.58 14.99 -14.46
CA HIS A 55 -12.17 16.39 -14.66
C HIS A 55 -10.66 16.55 -14.53
N ASN A 56 -10.14 17.78 -14.67
CA ASN A 56 -8.73 18.04 -14.36
C ASN A 56 -8.56 18.11 -12.86
N TYR A 57 -7.58 17.38 -12.31
CA TYR A 57 -7.45 17.26 -10.86
C TYR A 57 -7.22 18.62 -10.17
N THR A 58 -7.70 18.76 -8.93
CA THR A 58 -7.39 19.92 -8.08
C THR A 58 -6.09 19.72 -7.30
N VAL A 59 -5.53 20.79 -6.70
CA VAL A 59 -4.34 20.65 -5.83
C VAL A 59 -4.60 19.68 -4.68
N GLY A 60 -5.80 19.70 -4.09
CA GLY A 60 -6.18 18.79 -3.01
C GLY A 60 -6.18 17.33 -3.46
N GLU A 61 -6.78 17.04 -4.61
CA GLU A 61 -6.78 15.70 -5.22
C GLU A 61 -5.37 15.23 -5.56
N TYR A 62 -4.51 16.12 -6.09
CA TYR A 62 -3.10 15.83 -6.33
C TYR A 62 -2.36 15.43 -5.04
N VAL A 63 -2.48 16.24 -3.99
CA VAL A 63 -1.81 15.96 -2.70
C VAL A 63 -2.31 14.65 -2.12
N LEU A 64 -3.63 14.42 -2.10
CA LEU A 64 -4.22 13.17 -1.61
C LEU A 64 -3.72 11.96 -2.41
N TYR A 65 -3.65 12.07 -3.74
CA TYR A 65 -3.16 11.00 -4.60
C TYR A 65 -1.68 10.69 -4.33
N ILE A 66 -0.81 11.70 -4.30
CA ILE A 66 0.64 11.50 -4.16
C ILE A 66 1.01 10.97 -2.78
N VAL A 67 0.43 11.55 -1.73
CA VAL A 67 0.66 11.12 -0.35
C VAL A 67 0.06 9.74 -0.13
N GLY A 68 -1.13 9.47 -0.68
CA GLY A 68 -1.78 8.17 -0.58
C GLY A 68 -0.98 7.07 -1.28
N SER A 69 -0.63 7.28 -2.54
CA SER A 69 0.00 6.25 -3.38
C SER A 69 1.44 5.95 -2.98
N ALA A 70 2.26 6.95 -2.65
CA ALA A 70 3.60 6.70 -2.10
C ALA A 70 3.51 6.17 -0.67
N GLY A 71 2.67 6.79 0.15
CA GLY A 71 2.55 6.47 1.57
C GLY A 71 2.08 5.04 1.80
N LEU A 72 1.12 4.53 1.02
CA LEU A 72 0.63 3.15 1.17
C LEU A 72 1.76 2.14 0.95
N VAL A 73 2.61 2.36 -0.07
CA VAL A 73 3.72 1.47 -0.41
C VAL A 73 4.80 1.55 0.66
N GLY A 74 5.13 2.77 1.10
CA GLY A 74 6.04 3.01 2.22
C GLY A 74 5.58 2.27 3.48
N PHE A 75 4.34 2.48 3.91
CA PHE A 75 3.78 1.83 5.10
C PHE A 75 3.75 0.30 4.96
N MET A 76 3.40 -0.22 3.79
CA MET A 76 3.26 -1.66 3.56
C MET A 76 4.62 -2.34 3.65
N SER A 77 5.66 -1.68 3.12
CA SER A 77 7.04 -2.14 3.20
C SER A 77 7.57 -2.13 4.63
N VAL A 78 7.23 -1.14 5.44
CA VAL A 78 7.59 -1.10 6.87
C VAL A 78 6.91 -2.24 7.61
N GLY A 79 5.60 -2.43 7.40
CA GLY A 79 4.84 -3.54 7.97
C GLY A 79 5.44 -4.91 7.63
N THR A 80 5.88 -5.08 6.38
CA THR A 80 6.56 -6.30 5.91
C THR A 80 7.93 -6.46 6.55
N THR A 81 8.67 -5.37 6.72
CA THR A 81 10.01 -5.39 7.34
C THR A 81 9.93 -5.85 8.80
N PHE A 82 8.92 -5.40 9.56
CA PHE A 82 8.66 -5.88 10.92
C PHE A 82 8.32 -7.37 11.01
N LEU A 83 7.90 -8.00 9.91
CA LEU A 83 7.61 -9.44 9.86
C LEU A 83 8.83 -10.27 9.45
N GLY A 84 9.66 -9.77 8.52
CA GLY A 84 10.74 -10.53 7.90
C GLY A 84 12.14 -10.31 8.49
N PHE A 85 12.37 -9.15 9.13
CA PHE A 85 13.73 -8.68 9.45
C PHE A 85 13.93 -8.40 10.95
N PRO A 86 15.18 -8.27 11.42
CA PRO A 86 15.47 -7.93 12.80
C PRO A 86 14.83 -6.59 13.23
N ARG A 87 14.33 -6.52 14.47
CA ARG A 87 13.61 -5.34 15.00
C ARG A 87 14.41 -4.03 14.96
N ARG A 88 15.75 -4.08 14.99
CA ARG A 88 16.59 -2.88 14.85
C ARG A 88 16.51 -2.31 13.45
N PHE A 89 16.70 -3.16 12.43
CA PHE A 89 16.58 -2.78 11.03
C PHE A 89 15.18 -2.26 10.70
N ALA A 90 14.12 -2.97 11.15
CA ALA A 90 12.75 -2.54 10.92
C ALA A 90 12.43 -1.16 11.51
N ARG A 91 12.98 -0.83 12.69
CA ARG A 91 12.81 0.50 13.31
C ARG A 91 13.54 1.59 12.54
N VAL A 92 14.79 1.36 12.15
CA VAL A 92 15.56 2.32 11.34
C VAL A 92 14.85 2.57 10.01
N TYR A 93 14.44 1.51 9.32
CA TYR A 93 13.71 1.60 8.07
C TYR A 93 12.36 2.33 8.22
N ALA A 94 11.61 2.07 9.30
CA ALA A 94 10.37 2.78 9.61
C ALA A 94 10.59 4.29 9.79
N VAL A 95 11.64 4.69 10.49
CA VAL A 95 11.98 6.11 10.69
C VAL A 95 12.34 6.74 9.34
N LEU A 96 13.22 6.10 8.56
CA LEU A 96 13.62 6.61 7.24
C LEU A 96 12.43 6.79 6.29
N MET A 97 11.55 5.80 6.20
CA MET A 97 10.34 5.90 5.36
C MET A 97 9.36 6.95 5.87
N SER A 98 9.21 7.09 7.19
CA SER A 98 8.34 8.12 7.76
C SER A 98 8.89 9.53 7.46
N LEU A 99 10.20 9.73 7.61
CA LEU A 99 10.84 11.00 7.27
C LEU A 99 10.73 11.31 5.77
N ALA A 100 10.94 10.32 4.90
CA ALA A 100 10.77 10.49 3.47
C ALA A 100 9.32 10.86 3.10
N LEU A 101 8.33 10.23 3.73
CA LEU A 101 6.92 10.55 3.53
C LEU A 101 6.56 11.94 4.05
N VAL A 102 7.06 12.34 5.23
CA VAL A 102 6.89 13.71 5.73
C VAL A 102 7.50 14.73 4.77
N GLY A 103 8.72 14.47 4.28
CA GLY A 103 9.36 15.29 3.26
C GLY A 103 8.53 15.38 1.98
N LEU A 104 7.94 14.28 1.54
CA LEU A 104 7.06 14.25 0.37
C LEU A 104 5.82 15.12 0.60
N VAL A 105 5.13 14.95 1.74
CA VAL A 105 3.96 15.76 2.13
C VAL A 105 4.30 17.25 2.12
N VAL A 106 5.39 17.63 2.79
CA VAL A 106 5.85 19.03 2.82
C VAL A 106 6.15 19.54 1.41
N SER A 107 6.83 18.74 0.57
CA SER A 107 7.16 19.12 -0.79
C SER A 107 5.92 19.39 -1.64
N VAL A 108 4.91 18.52 -1.61
CA VAL A 108 3.71 18.67 -2.46
C VAL A 108 2.76 19.76 -1.97
N VAL A 109 2.75 20.03 -0.65
CA VAL A 109 1.92 21.09 -0.07
C VAL A 109 2.52 22.47 -0.33
N LEU A 110 3.84 22.62 -0.20
CA LEU A 110 4.52 23.91 -0.39
C LEU A 110 4.76 24.24 -1.86
N HIS A 111 4.90 23.24 -2.72
CA HIS A 111 5.18 23.41 -4.14
C HIS A 111 4.19 22.61 -5.00
N PRO A 112 2.89 22.92 -4.94
CA PRO A 112 1.90 22.24 -5.75
C PRO A 112 2.10 22.56 -7.25
N PRO A 113 1.78 21.62 -8.15
CA PRO A 113 1.93 21.84 -9.58
C PRO A 113 0.94 22.89 -10.11
N VAL A 114 1.31 23.57 -11.20
CA VAL A 114 0.41 24.48 -11.92
C VAL A 114 -0.67 23.67 -12.63
N LEU A 115 -1.93 23.81 -12.21
CA LEU A 115 -3.04 22.94 -12.61
C LEU A 115 -3.49 23.04 -14.08
N GLY A 116 -3.02 24.03 -14.84
CA GLY A 116 -3.57 24.39 -16.16
C GLY A 116 -3.40 23.36 -17.29
N HIS A 117 -2.54 22.34 -17.13
CA HIS A 117 -2.16 21.44 -18.24
C HIS A 117 -2.16 19.94 -17.91
N TYR A 118 -2.57 19.52 -16.72
CA TYR A 118 -2.40 18.12 -16.31
C TYR A 118 -3.73 17.41 -16.10
N SER A 119 -3.96 16.37 -16.92
CA SER A 119 -5.08 15.44 -16.74
C SER A 119 -4.75 14.39 -15.69
N TRP A 120 -5.79 13.77 -15.11
CA TRP A 120 -5.64 12.59 -14.24
C TRP A 120 -4.78 11.48 -14.86
N ILE A 121 -4.87 11.31 -16.18
CA ILE A 121 -4.08 10.33 -16.92
C ILE A 121 -2.57 10.58 -16.76
N LEU A 122 -2.13 11.83 -16.87
CA LEU A 122 -0.71 12.19 -16.69
C LEU A 122 -0.25 12.01 -15.24
N LEU A 123 -1.14 12.25 -14.28
CA LEU A 123 -0.86 12.02 -12.86
C LEU A 123 -0.70 10.53 -12.55
N ASN A 124 -1.62 9.69 -13.03
CA ASN A 124 -1.55 8.23 -12.84
C ASN A 124 -0.35 7.61 -13.57
N GLN A 125 0.07 8.20 -14.69
CA GLN A 125 1.32 7.82 -15.36
C GLN A 125 2.60 8.25 -14.62
N GLY A 126 2.47 8.99 -13.51
CA GLY A 126 3.60 9.57 -12.77
C GLY A 126 4.29 10.74 -13.49
N LYS A 127 3.79 11.16 -14.66
CA LYS A 127 4.39 12.24 -15.47
C LYS A 127 4.09 13.64 -14.93
N ALA A 128 3.05 13.78 -14.12
CA ALA A 128 2.74 15.03 -13.43
C ALA A 128 3.47 15.18 -12.08
N ILE A 129 4.27 14.20 -11.67
CA ILE A 129 5.08 14.25 -10.45
C ILE A 129 6.45 14.78 -10.82
N THR A 130 6.80 15.98 -10.36
CA THR A 130 8.04 16.66 -10.75
C THR A 130 8.81 17.20 -9.54
N GLY A 131 10.06 17.62 -9.77
CA GLY A 131 10.89 18.28 -8.76
C GLY A 131 11.20 17.40 -7.54
N VAL A 132 11.20 18.02 -6.35
CA VAL A 132 11.52 17.35 -5.08
C VAL A 132 10.50 16.26 -4.75
N ALA A 133 9.22 16.46 -5.09
CA ALA A 133 8.19 15.45 -4.89
C ALA A 133 8.51 14.17 -5.66
N GLN A 134 8.95 14.29 -6.91
CA GLN A 134 9.36 13.14 -7.73
C GLN A 134 10.59 12.42 -7.14
N ALA A 135 11.58 13.19 -6.70
CA ALA A 135 12.80 12.67 -6.10
C ALA A 135 12.55 11.87 -4.82
N LEU A 136 11.48 12.17 -4.08
CA LEU A 136 11.07 11.42 -2.89
C LEU A 136 10.09 10.29 -3.22
N TYR A 137 9.15 10.53 -4.15
CA TYR A 137 8.13 9.57 -4.56
C TYR A 137 8.76 8.29 -5.15
N ILE A 138 9.69 8.43 -6.10
CA ILE A 138 10.26 7.30 -6.82
C ILE A 138 10.98 6.34 -5.86
N PRO A 139 11.89 6.78 -4.99
CA PRO A 139 12.53 5.88 -4.03
C PRO A 139 11.55 5.20 -3.06
N ILE A 140 10.54 5.93 -2.55
CA ILE A 140 9.55 5.34 -1.63
C ILE A 140 8.80 4.21 -2.34
N ALA A 141 8.30 4.47 -3.55
CA ALA A 141 7.55 3.49 -4.33
C ALA A 141 8.43 2.30 -4.75
N ALA A 142 9.63 2.56 -5.27
CA ALA A 142 10.54 1.53 -5.76
C ALA A 142 11.06 0.65 -4.62
N VAL A 143 11.68 1.26 -3.59
CA VAL A 143 12.24 0.51 -2.45
C VAL A 143 11.14 -0.20 -1.69
N GLY A 144 10.00 0.47 -1.47
CA GLY A 144 8.89 -0.10 -0.73
C GLY A 144 8.26 -1.28 -1.47
N GLY A 145 7.95 -1.14 -2.76
CA GLY A 145 7.38 -2.21 -3.58
C GLY A 145 8.30 -3.44 -3.66
N THR A 146 9.60 -3.21 -3.90
CA THR A 146 10.61 -4.27 -3.93
C THR A 146 10.70 -5.00 -2.59
N LEU A 147 10.72 -4.27 -1.46
CA LEU A 147 10.79 -4.90 -0.14
C LEU A 147 9.55 -5.73 0.19
N VAL A 148 8.35 -5.28 -0.18
CA VAL A 148 7.13 -6.08 0.03
C VAL A 148 7.20 -7.36 -0.80
N PHE A 149 7.55 -7.26 -2.09
CA PHE A 149 7.65 -8.41 -2.98
C PHE A 149 8.71 -9.40 -2.51
N LEU A 150 9.95 -8.94 -2.33
CA LEU A 150 11.06 -9.80 -1.88
C LEU A 150 10.81 -10.37 -0.49
N GLY A 151 10.24 -9.58 0.42
CA GLY A 151 9.87 -10.04 1.76
C GLY A 151 8.84 -11.17 1.71
N ALA A 152 7.83 -11.06 0.85
CA ALA A 152 6.82 -12.10 0.65
C ALA A 152 7.41 -13.37 0.02
N VAL A 153 8.21 -13.24 -1.05
CA VAL A 153 8.86 -14.38 -1.72
C VAL A 153 9.85 -15.08 -0.79
N TRP A 154 10.68 -14.33 -0.08
CA TRP A 154 11.63 -14.88 0.89
C TRP A 154 10.92 -15.62 2.04
N SER A 155 9.87 -15.01 2.58
CA SER A 155 9.05 -15.62 3.63
C SER A 155 8.39 -16.92 3.14
N TRP A 156 7.91 -16.95 1.89
CA TRP A 156 7.43 -18.18 1.26
C TRP A 156 8.55 -19.21 1.10
N TRP A 157 9.72 -18.84 0.60
CA TRP A 157 10.83 -19.78 0.41
C TRP A 157 11.19 -20.49 1.72
N ARG A 158 11.26 -19.73 2.82
CA ARG A 158 11.63 -20.26 4.15
C ARG A 158 10.54 -21.10 4.80
N THR A 159 9.27 -20.71 4.65
CA THR A 159 8.17 -21.34 5.39
C THR A 159 7.31 -22.29 4.55
N ARG A 160 7.43 -22.20 3.22
CA ARG A 160 6.61 -22.86 2.19
C ARG A 160 5.10 -22.63 2.34
N ARG A 161 4.70 -21.49 2.91
CA ARG A 161 3.29 -21.17 3.17
C ARG A 161 2.67 -20.36 2.05
N GLY A 162 1.64 -20.93 1.42
CA GLY A 162 0.97 -20.34 0.24
C GLY A 162 0.40 -18.94 0.45
N TYR A 163 0.03 -18.55 1.68
CA TYR A 163 -0.50 -17.21 1.93
C TYR A 163 0.54 -16.09 1.67
N ASN A 164 1.84 -16.38 1.76
CA ASN A 164 2.88 -15.41 1.40
C ASN A 164 2.93 -15.18 -0.12
N LEU A 165 2.59 -16.21 -0.90
CA LEU A 165 2.45 -16.07 -2.36
C LEU A 165 1.26 -15.19 -2.72
N LEU A 166 0.17 -15.20 -1.95
CA LEU A 166 -0.95 -14.28 -2.17
C LEU A 166 -0.51 -12.82 -2.07
N ILE A 167 0.36 -12.49 -1.11
CA ILE A 167 0.93 -11.14 -0.99
C ILE A 167 1.83 -10.85 -2.21
N ALA A 168 2.74 -11.76 -2.56
CA ALA A 168 3.64 -11.57 -3.70
C ALA A 168 2.88 -11.38 -5.02
N VAL A 169 1.87 -12.22 -5.28
CA VAL A 169 1.01 -12.14 -6.47
C VAL A 169 0.20 -10.83 -6.45
N GLY A 170 -0.38 -10.44 -5.32
CA GLY A 170 -1.10 -9.18 -5.23
C GLY A 170 -0.20 -7.97 -5.53
N VAL A 171 1.04 -7.97 -5.04
CA VAL A 171 2.04 -6.93 -5.38
C VAL A 171 2.37 -6.92 -6.88
N LEU A 172 2.54 -8.11 -7.49
CA LEU A 172 2.77 -8.20 -8.94
C LEU A 172 1.58 -7.69 -9.75
N VAL A 173 0.35 -8.02 -9.34
CA VAL A 173 -0.88 -7.56 -10.00
C VAL A 173 -0.98 -6.04 -9.92
N SER A 174 -0.75 -5.44 -8.74
CA SER A 174 -0.77 -3.98 -8.57
C SER A 174 0.36 -3.29 -9.35
N SER A 175 1.57 -3.85 -9.33
CA SER A 175 2.71 -3.34 -10.11
C SER A 175 2.44 -3.40 -11.61
N GLY A 176 1.86 -4.51 -12.08
CA GLY A 176 1.43 -4.68 -13.46
C GLY A 176 0.35 -3.65 -13.85
N ALA A 177 -0.62 -3.40 -12.97
CA ALA A 177 -1.63 -2.36 -13.16
C ALA A 177 -0.99 -0.97 -13.30
N GLY A 178 -0.03 -0.62 -12.45
CA GLY A 178 0.73 0.62 -12.54
C GLY A 178 1.51 0.75 -13.85
N THR A 179 2.18 -0.33 -14.28
CA THR A 179 2.88 -0.37 -15.57
C THR A 179 1.92 -0.19 -16.75
N LEU A 180 0.74 -0.80 -16.71
CA LEU A 180 -0.28 -0.61 -17.75
C LEU A 180 -0.83 0.82 -17.75
N ALA A 181 -1.08 1.40 -16.57
CA ALA A 181 -1.50 2.78 -16.43
C ALA A 181 -0.44 3.75 -17.00
N SER A 182 0.85 3.49 -16.74
CA SER A 182 1.98 4.28 -17.27
C SER A 182 2.03 4.31 -18.80
N GLN A 183 1.53 3.26 -19.45
CA GLN A 183 1.43 3.13 -20.91
C GLN A 183 0.13 3.71 -21.49
N GLY A 184 -0.74 4.29 -20.65
CA GLY A 184 -2.02 4.86 -21.08
C GLY A 184 -3.21 3.91 -21.03
N ALA A 185 -3.02 2.65 -20.58
CA ALA A 185 -4.09 1.67 -20.42
C ALA A 185 -4.80 1.78 -19.05
N ALA A 186 -5.18 3.00 -18.65
CA ALA A 186 -5.73 3.34 -17.32
C ALA A 186 -7.26 3.28 -17.22
N GLY A 187 -7.93 2.56 -18.14
CA GLY A 187 -9.39 2.41 -18.15
C GLY A 187 -9.92 1.57 -16.96
N ALA A 188 -11.11 0.99 -17.10
CA ALA A 188 -11.75 0.21 -16.02
C ALA A 188 -10.90 -0.99 -15.51
N ALA A 189 -9.94 -1.48 -16.30
CA ALA A 189 -9.03 -2.55 -15.90
C ALA A 189 -8.12 -2.16 -14.72
N PHE A 190 -7.73 -0.88 -14.61
CA PHE A 190 -6.84 -0.41 -13.55
C PHE A 190 -7.44 -0.50 -12.13
N PRO A 191 -8.64 0.06 -11.84
CA PRO A 191 -9.24 -0.09 -10.52
C PRO A 191 -9.61 -1.55 -10.22
N LEU A 192 -10.04 -2.33 -11.22
CA LEU A 192 -10.36 -3.75 -11.03
C LEU A 192 -9.13 -4.59 -10.64
N THR A 193 -8.02 -4.43 -11.34
CA THR A 193 -6.77 -5.13 -11.01
C THR A 193 -6.24 -4.73 -9.63
N ASN A 194 -6.36 -3.46 -9.25
CA ASN A 194 -6.01 -3.03 -7.91
C ASN A 194 -6.97 -3.56 -6.82
N ILE A 195 -8.27 -3.70 -7.07
CA ILE A 195 -9.20 -4.40 -6.16
C ILE A 195 -8.74 -5.84 -5.95
N VAL A 196 -8.43 -6.56 -7.04
CA VAL A 196 -7.94 -7.95 -6.97
C VAL A 196 -6.64 -8.01 -6.16
N ALA A 197 -5.67 -7.14 -6.44
CA ALA A 197 -4.43 -7.06 -5.69
C ALA A 197 -4.67 -6.82 -4.19
N LEU A 198 -5.55 -5.88 -3.86
CA LEU A 198 -5.88 -5.48 -2.48
C LEU A 198 -6.51 -6.64 -1.71
N VAL A 199 -7.42 -7.40 -2.34
CA VAL A 199 -8.00 -8.61 -1.76
C VAL A 199 -6.93 -9.70 -1.56
N LEU A 200 -6.08 -9.96 -2.56
CA LEU A 200 -5.02 -10.98 -2.46
C LEU A 200 -4.04 -10.68 -1.33
N ILE A 201 -3.58 -9.42 -1.24
CA ILE A 201 -2.67 -8.97 -0.18
C ILE A 201 -3.33 -9.13 1.19
N TYR A 202 -4.58 -8.69 1.34
CA TYR A 202 -5.32 -8.81 2.59
C TYR A 202 -5.53 -10.28 3.01
N LEU A 203 -5.93 -11.15 2.08
CA LEU A 203 -6.11 -12.57 2.36
C LEU A 203 -4.79 -13.23 2.77
N GLY A 204 -3.71 -12.96 2.03
CA GLY A 204 -2.37 -13.44 2.38
C GLY A 204 -1.96 -13.05 3.80
N TYR A 205 -2.24 -11.80 4.18
CA TYR A 205 -2.03 -11.32 5.53
C TYR A 205 -2.91 -12.04 6.58
N ARG A 206 -4.22 -12.13 6.34
CA ARG A 206 -5.18 -12.72 7.28
C ARG A 206 -4.83 -14.17 7.59
N TYR A 207 -4.54 -14.96 6.55
CA TYR A 207 -4.22 -16.38 6.69
C TYR A 207 -2.85 -16.61 7.33
N SER A 208 -1.87 -15.71 7.14
CA SER A 208 -0.58 -15.79 7.82
C SER A 208 -0.68 -15.88 9.35
N ARG A 209 -1.75 -15.31 9.92
CA ARG A 209 -1.94 -15.21 11.37
C ARG A 209 -2.85 -16.29 11.92
N ALA A 210 -3.87 -16.74 11.19
CA ALA A 210 -4.67 -17.91 11.58
C ALA A 210 -3.77 -19.13 11.88
N SER A 211 -2.76 -19.36 11.04
CA SER A 211 -1.79 -20.45 11.20
C SER A 211 -0.75 -20.22 12.32
N SER A 212 -0.63 -19.00 12.85
CA SER A 212 0.31 -18.68 13.94
C SER A 212 -0.39 -18.68 15.31
N ALA A 213 -1.65 -18.26 15.36
CA ALA A 213 -2.49 -18.35 16.56
C ALA A 213 -2.74 -19.81 16.96
N GLY A 214 -3.10 -20.69 16.00
CA GLY A 214 -3.34 -22.12 16.28
C GLY A 214 -2.12 -22.87 16.84
N ARG A 215 -0.90 -22.43 16.51
CA ARG A 215 0.34 -23.01 17.06
C ARG A 215 0.62 -22.61 18.50
N THR A 216 0.20 -21.42 18.92
CA THR A 216 0.41 -20.95 20.29
C THR A 216 -0.48 -21.74 21.25
N THR A 217 -1.72 -22.03 20.82
CA THR A 217 -2.68 -22.85 21.57
C THR A 217 -2.28 -24.32 21.64
N ALA A 218 -1.79 -24.90 20.53
CA ALA A 218 -1.33 -26.30 20.52
C ALA A 218 -0.08 -26.51 21.37
N ALA A 219 0.88 -25.57 21.36
CA ALA A 219 2.10 -25.63 22.18
C ALA A 219 1.81 -25.44 23.68
N SER A 220 0.80 -24.66 24.06
CA SER A 220 0.38 -24.53 25.46
C SER A 220 -0.33 -25.78 26.00
N GLN A 221 -0.95 -26.58 25.13
CA GLN A 221 -1.61 -27.83 25.52
C GLN A 221 -0.63 -29.01 25.65
N THR A 222 0.49 -29.00 24.92
CA THR A 222 1.51 -30.06 25.00
C THR A 222 2.44 -29.94 26.21
N HIS A 223 2.43 -28.81 26.92
CA HIS A 223 3.19 -28.59 28.15
C HIS A 223 2.37 -28.82 29.44
N GLN A 224 1.09 -29.21 29.31
CA GLN A 224 0.19 -29.49 30.45
C GLN A 224 -0.32 -30.94 30.49
N GLY A 225 0.24 -31.84 29.67
CA GLY A 225 -0.01 -33.28 29.71
C GLY A 225 1.27 -34.03 30.02
#